data_AF-A0A9Q0CDG8-F1
#
_entry.id   AF-A0A9Q0CDG8-F1
#
_cell.length_a   1.000
_cell.length_b   1.000
_cell.length_c   1.000
_cell.angle_alpha   90.00
_cell.angle_beta   90.00
_cell.angle_gamma   90.00
#
_symmetry.space_group_name_H-M   'P 1'
#
loop_
_entity.id
_entity.type
_entity.pdbx_description
1 polymer ?
#
loop_
_entity_poly.entity_id
_entity_poly.type
_entity_poly.pdbx_seq_one_letter_code
_entity_poly.pdbx_strand_id
1 'polypeptide(L)'
;MVDTDSWVSNAVNSLTTIIREYKLDGIDIDYESFKSDTNTFTKCIGQLIRTLKQTGVIQFASIAPYNDPTVQEKYQALWREHGDFIDYVNFQFYAYPQILNVEQYVQYYDSQMANYPGANVLASFSTGNEVNRIDICLNACESLNMQGKLNGIFNWSADNSLLHNRLNYEEQAQEILAGPN
;
A
#
# COMPACT_ATOMS: atom_id res chain seq x y z
N MET A 1 17.04 -22.23 8.20
CA MET A 1 16.07 -21.96 7.11
C MET A 1 14.69 -21.95 7.72
N VAL A 2 13.84 -21.00 7.32
CA VAL A 2 12.43 -20.99 7.74
C VAL A 2 11.73 -22.15 7.03
N ASP A 3 11.02 -22.99 7.78
CA ASP A 3 10.07 -23.91 7.18
C ASP A 3 8.86 -23.11 6.71
N THR A 4 8.79 -22.84 5.41
CA THR A 4 7.72 -22.05 4.79
C THR A 4 6.36 -22.65 5.07
N ASP A 5 6.22 -23.98 5.05
CA ASP A 5 4.91 -24.62 5.14
C ASP A 5 4.36 -24.47 6.58
N SER A 6 5.22 -24.63 7.59
CA SER A 6 4.86 -24.34 8.98
C SER A 6 4.55 -22.86 9.20
N TRP A 7 5.35 -21.95 8.64
CA TRP A 7 5.09 -20.51 8.77
C TRP A 7 3.73 -20.12 8.17
N VAL A 8 3.44 -20.60 6.95
CA VAL A 8 2.17 -20.32 6.24
C VAL A 8 0.99 -20.91 7.01
N SER A 9 1.08 -22.17 7.45
CA SER A 9 0.00 -22.79 8.22
C SER A 9 -0.28 -22.04 9.53
N ASN A 10 0.76 -21.61 10.23
CA ASN A 10 0.61 -20.83 11.46
C ASN A 10 -0.06 -19.48 11.17
N ALA A 11 0.43 -18.74 10.16
CA ALA A 11 -0.08 -17.43 9.79
C ALA A 11 -1.54 -17.50 9.32
N VAL A 12 -1.90 -18.46 8.47
CA VAL A 12 -3.29 -18.67 8.02
C VAL A 12 -4.21 -18.92 9.20
N ASN A 13 -3.84 -19.83 10.11
CA ASN A 13 -4.68 -20.18 11.25
C ASN A 13 -4.86 -19.01 12.23
N SER A 14 -3.77 -18.33 12.59
CA SER A 14 -3.82 -17.22 13.53
C SER A 14 -4.57 -16.02 12.94
N LEU A 15 -4.28 -15.65 11.69
CA LEU A 15 -4.94 -14.52 11.04
C LEU A 15 -6.42 -14.81 10.78
N THR A 16 -6.78 -16.04 10.39
CA THR A 16 -8.21 -16.41 10.24
C THR A 16 -8.98 -16.21 11.55
N THR A 17 -8.36 -16.51 12.69
CA THR A 17 -8.98 -16.31 14.01
C THR A 17 -9.21 -14.82 14.27
N ILE A 18 -8.17 -14.00 14.11
CA ILE A 18 -8.26 -12.53 14.31
C ILE A 18 -9.28 -11.91 13.35
N ILE A 19 -9.22 -12.26 12.07
CA ILE A 19 -10.12 -11.74 11.03
C ILE A 19 -11.58 -12.02 11.37
N ARG A 20 -11.90 -13.25 11.79
CA ARG A 20 -13.28 -13.62 12.16
C ARG A 20 -13.74 -12.96 13.45
N GLU A 21 -12.87 -12.85 14.45
CA GLU A 21 -13.17 -12.21 15.73
C GLU A 21 -13.54 -10.74 15.55
N TYR A 22 -12.74 -10.01 14.77
CA TYR A 22 -12.90 -8.58 14.54
C TYR A 22 -13.74 -8.24 13.30
N LYS A 23 -14.23 -9.26 12.57
CA LYS A 23 -15.01 -9.11 11.34
C LYS A 23 -14.30 -8.26 10.29
N LEU A 24 -13.02 -8.54 10.07
CA LEU A 24 -12.19 -7.83 9.10
C LEU A 24 -12.44 -8.36 7.69
N ASP A 25 -12.29 -7.49 6.69
CA ASP A 25 -12.56 -7.82 5.29
C ASP A 25 -11.32 -8.20 4.48
N GLY A 26 -10.13 -7.86 4.99
CA GLY A 26 -8.89 -7.92 4.22
C GLY A 26 -7.64 -7.90 5.09
N ILE A 27 -6.49 -7.98 4.43
CA ILE A 27 -5.17 -7.80 5.05
C ILE A 27 -4.30 -6.86 4.20
N ASP A 28 -3.35 -6.22 4.84
CA ASP A 28 -2.29 -5.43 4.20
C ASP A 28 -0.92 -6.00 4.61
N ILE A 29 0.01 -6.09 3.67
CA ILE A 29 1.37 -6.57 3.92
C ILE A 29 2.32 -5.38 4.01
N ASP A 30 2.82 -5.13 5.22
CA ASP A 30 3.66 -3.97 5.55
C ASP A 30 4.93 -4.37 6.34
N TYR A 31 5.61 -5.43 5.88
CA TYR A 31 6.95 -5.76 6.38
C TYR A 31 8.01 -4.85 5.74
N GLU A 32 8.84 -4.22 6.57
CA GLU A 32 9.92 -3.32 6.11
C GLU A 32 11.33 -3.79 6.52
N SER A 33 11.42 -4.83 7.36
CA SER A 33 12.69 -5.41 7.80
C SER A 33 12.78 -6.88 7.44
N PHE A 34 13.83 -7.24 6.69
CA PHE A 34 13.96 -8.57 6.09
C PHE A 34 15.17 -9.31 6.64
N LYS A 35 14.92 -10.47 7.24
CA LYS A 35 15.96 -11.46 7.57
C LYS A 35 15.99 -12.63 6.58
N SER A 36 14.95 -12.77 5.77
CA SER A 36 14.80 -13.82 4.77
C SER A 36 15.20 -13.33 3.38
N ASP A 37 15.62 -14.27 2.54
CA ASP A 37 15.78 -14.03 1.10
C ASP A 37 14.42 -13.76 0.42
N THR A 38 14.50 -13.30 -0.83
CA THR A 38 13.35 -12.81 -1.59
C THR A 38 12.38 -13.93 -1.91
N ASN A 39 12.90 -15.10 -2.28
CA ASN A 39 12.10 -16.29 -2.58
C ASN A 39 11.30 -16.77 -1.34
N THR A 40 11.93 -16.80 -0.17
CA THR A 40 11.26 -17.19 1.08
C THR A 40 10.16 -16.21 1.44
N PHE A 41 10.40 -14.89 1.33
CA PHE A 41 9.37 -13.87 1.55
C PHE A 41 8.19 -14.04 0.58
N THR A 42 8.47 -14.10 -0.72
CA THR A 42 7.46 -14.22 -1.77
C THR A 42 6.61 -15.47 -1.59
N LYS A 43 7.25 -16.63 -1.35
CA LYS A 43 6.54 -17.89 -1.13
C LYS A 43 5.64 -17.83 0.11
N CYS A 44 6.15 -17.34 1.23
CA CYS A 44 5.38 -17.23 2.48
C CYS A 44 4.17 -16.31 2.33
N ILE A 45 4.37 -15.07 1.87
CA ILE A 45 3.31 -14.08 1.77
C ILE A 45 2.33 -14.44 0.65
N GLY A 46 2.84 -14.87 -0.51
CA GLY A 46 2.00 -15.27 -1.64
C GLY A 46 1.06 -16.43 -1.31
N GLN A 47 1.56 -17.48 -0.63
CA GLN A 47 0.72 -18.59 -0.18
C GLN A 47 -0.28 -18.17 0.89
N LEU A 48 0.09 -17.27 1.81
CA LEU A 48 -0.82 -16.72 2.80
C LEU A 48 -2.00 -15.99 2.15
N ILE A 49 -1.73 -14.98 1.31
CA ILE A 49 -2.76 -14.18 0.63
C ILE A 49 -3.66 -15.07 -0.20
N ARG A 50 -3.06 -15.93 -1.04
CA ARG A 50 -3.79 -16.87 -1.89
C ARG A 50 -4.71 -17.77 -1.08
N THR A 51 -4.22 -18.35 0.02
CA THR A 51 -5.02 -19.26 0.85
C THR A 51 -6.20 -18.52 1.49
N LEU A 52 -5.97 -17.33 2.06
CA LEU A 52 -7.03 -16.55 2.70
C LEU A 52 -8.10 -16.11 1.68
N LYS A 53 -7.70 -15.67 0.47
CA LYS A 53 -8.63 -15.33 -0.62
C LYS A 53 -9.43 -16.54 -1.10
N GLN A 54 -8.75 -17.65 -1.41
CA GLN A 54 -9.41 -18.84 -1.99
C GLN A 54 -10.35 -19.55 -1.01
N THR A 55 -10.10 -19.41 0.30
CA THR A 55 -10.99 -19.95 1.35
C THR A 55 -12.09 -18.98 1.76
N GLY A 56 -12.17 -17.79 1.16
CA GLY A 56 -13.17 -16.78 1.45
C GLY A 56 -13.04 -16.16 2.84
N VAL A 57 -11.85 -16.24 3.46
CA VAL A 57 -11.59 -15.60 4.75
C VAL A 57 -11.43 -14.08 4.59
N ILE A 58 -10.88 -13.64 3.45
CA ILE A 58 -10.75 -12.22 3.10
C ILE A 58 -11.33 -11.97 1.71
N GLN A 59 -11.78 -10.73 1.48
CA GLN A 59 -12.29 -10.23 0.21
C GLN A 59 -11.18 -9.56 -0.61
N PHE A 60 -10.30 -8.81 0.05
CA PHE A 60 -9.20 -8.09 -0.60
C PHE A 60 -7.88 -8.21 0.18
N ALA A 61 -6.78 -7.97 -0.52
CA ALA A 61 -5.44 -7.86 0.04
C ALA A 61 -4.67 -6.71 -0.62
N SER A 62 -3.82 -6.04 0.14
CA SER A 62 -2.92 -5.01 -0.36
C SER A 62 -1.48 -5.25 0.10
N ILE A 63 -0.53 -4.56 -0.55
CA ILE A 63 0.88 -4.51 -0.17
C ILE A 63 1.32 -3.05 -0.02
N ALA A 64 2.21 -2.76 0.93
CA ALA A 64 2.63 -1.39 1.26
C ALA A 64 4.15 -1.14 1.07
N PRO A 65 4.69 -1.28 -0.16
CA PRO A 65 6.11 -1.02 -0.41
C PRO A 65 6.45 0.47 -0.36
N TYR A 66 7.73 0.77 -0.21
CA TYR A 66 8.28 2.13 -0.36
C TYR A 66 9.58 2.13 -1.18
N ASN A 67 10.12 3.32 -1.46
CA ASN A 67 11.29 3.51 -2.32
C ASN A 67 12.62 3.18 -1.61
N ASP A 68 12.76 1.94 -1.17
CA ASP A 68 14.02 1.34 -0.71
C ASP A 68 14.37 0.13 -1.59
N PRO A 69 15.64 -0.04 -2.03
CA PRO A 69 16.02 -1.14 -2.91
C PRO A 69 15.71 -2.54 -2.35
N THR A 70 15.89 -2.75 -1.05
CA THR A 70 15.64 -4.06 -0.42
C THR A 70 14.14 -4.34 -0.37
N VAL A 71 13.34 -3.35 0.04
CA VAL A 71 11.88 -3.46 0.09
C VAL A 71 11.32 -3.69 -1.31
N GLN A 72 11.74 -2.89 -2.30
CA GLN A 72 11.31 -3.02 -3.69
C GLN A 72 11.63 -4.40 -4.26
N GLU A 73 12.82 -4.94 -4.00
CA GLU A 73 13.18 -6.29 -4.45
C GLU A 73 12.17 -7.34 -3.98
N LYS A 74 11.73 -7.26 -2.72
CA LYS A 74 10.76 -8.19 -2.12
C LYS A 74 9.37 -8.02 -2.71
N TYR A 75 8.85 -6.80 -2.70
CA TYR A 75 7.46 -6.55 -3.09
C TYR A 75 7.23 -6.63 -4.60
N GLN A 76 8.22 -6.26 -5.43
CA GLN A 76 8.11 -6.46 -6.88
C GLN A 76 8.16 -7.94 -7.25
N ALA A 77 8.96 -8.76 -6.54
CA ALA A 77 8.94 -10.21 -6.72
C ALA A 77 7.59 -10.80 -6.31
N LEU A 78 7.05 -10.38 -5.15
CA LEU A 78 5.72 -10.78 -4.69
C LEU A 78 4.62 -10.41 -5.70
N TRP A 79 4.62 -9.18 -6.20
CA TRP A 79 3.66 -8.73 -7.21
C TRP A 79 3.74 -9.57 -8.49
N ARG A 80 4.95 -9.82 -8.99
CA ARG A 80 5.16 -10.58 -10.23
C ARG A 80 4.66 -12.03 -10.13
N GLU A 81 4.79 -12.65 -8.97
CA GLU A 81 4.44 -14.06 -8.77
C GLU A 81 3.00 -14.26 -8.26
N HIS A 82 2.45 -13.28 -7.54
CA HIS A 82 1.17 -13.40 -6.82
C HIS A 82 0.23 -12.21 -6.98
N GLY A 83 0.49 -11.28 -7.91
CA GLY A 83 -0.31 -10.07 -8.16
C GLY A 83 -1.79 -10.35 -8.44
N ASP A 84 -2.13 -11.50 -9.04
CA ASP A 84 -3.52 -11.92 -9.28
C ASP A 84 -4.38 -12.04 -8.00
N PHE A 85 -3.75 -12.12 -6.83
CA PHE A 85 -4.42 -12.20 -5.53
C PHE A 85 -4.31 -10.91 -4.70
N ILE A 86 -3.69 -9.86 -5.24
CA ILE A 86 -3.43 -8.59 -4.57
C ILE A 86 -4.18 -7.48 -5.32
N ASP A 87 -5.05 -6.77 -4.61
CA ASP A 87 -5.98 -5.81 -5.23
C ASP A 87 -5.39 -4.40 -5.34
N TYR A 88 -4.55 -4.01 -4.37
CA TYR A 88 -3.99 -2.67 -4.26
C TYR A 88 -2.50 -2.68 -3.88
N VAL A 89 -1.78 -1.69 -4.40
CA VAL A 89 -0.42 -1.36 -3.96
C VAL A 89 -0.49 -0.02 -3.24
N ASN A 90 -0.43 -0.07 -1.91
CA ASN A 90 -0.43 1.08 -1.02
C ASN A 90 1.00 1.66 -0.95
N PHE A 91 1.48 2.18 -2.08
CA PHE A 91 2.85 2.67 -2.16
C PHE A 91 3.07 3.86 -1.21
N GLN A 92 4.06 3.77 -0.34
CA GLN A 92 4.33 4.80 0.67
C GLN A 92 5.13 5.98 0.08
N PHE A 93 4.48 6.85 -0.70
CA PHE A 93 5.12 8.03 -1.30
C PHE A 93 5.68 9.00 -0.24
N TYR A 94 5.08 9.04 0.96
CA TYR A 94 5.58 9.83 2.07
C TYR A 94 6.96 9.40 2.58
N ALA A 95 7.43 8.19 2.24
CA ALA A 95 8.77 7.70 2.59
C ALA A 95 9.87 8.15 1.61
N TYR A 96 9.53 8.82 0.49
CA TYR A 96 10.55 9.49 -0.31
C TYR A 96 11.30 10.52 0.55
N PRO A 97 12.64 10.67 0.42
CA PRO A 97 13.38 11.64 1.22
C PRO A 97 12.92 13.09 1.00
N GLN A 98 12.46 13.40 -0.21
CA GLN A 98 11.99 14.72 -0.60
C GLN A 98 10.93 14.62 -1.70
N ILE A 99 9.97 15.53 -1.65
CA ILE A 99 9.00 15.80 -2.71
C ILE A 99 8.94 17.32 -2.84
N LEU A 100 9.60 17.86 -3.86
CA LEU A 100 9.85 19.29 -4.00
C LEU A 100 8.69 20.03 -4.66
N ASN A 101 7.91 19.35 -5.50
CA ASN A 101 6.79 19.92 -6.23
C ASN A 101 5.86 18.82 -6.76
N VAL A 102 4.73 19.25 -7.34
CA VAL A 102 3.71 18.37 -7.93
C VAL A 102 4.26 17.49 -9.04
N GLU A 103 5.06 18.04 -9.95
CA GLU A 103 5.62 17.29 -11.09
C GLU A 103 6.50 16.13 -10.60
N GLN A 104 7.33 16.36 -9.59
CA GLN A 104 8.18 15.32 -9.01
C GLN A 104 7.35 14.20 -8.37
N TYR A 105 6.26 14.53 -7.67
CA TYR A 105 5.36 13.51 -7.14
C TYR A 105 4.76 12.67 -8.27
N VAL A 106 4.26 13.30 -9.33
CA VAL A 106 3.68 12.61 -10.49
C VAL A 106 4.71 11.71 -11.16
N GLN A 107 5.97 12.15 -11.31
CA GLN A 107 7.06 11.34 -11.83
C GLN A 107 7.35 10.11 -10.95
N TYR A 108 7.32 10.27 -9.63
CA TYR A 108 7.43 9.13 -8.70
C TYR A 108 6.25 8.18 -8.85
N TYR A 109 5.03 8.70 -8.97
CA TYR A 109 3.83 7.89 -9.18
C TYR A 109 3.91 7.06 -10.47
N ASP A 110 4.25 7.69 -11.59
CA ASP A 110 4.44 7.01 -12.88
C ASP A 110 5.55 5.94 -12.81
N SER A 111 6.62 6.21 -12.05
CA SER A 111 7.69 5.23 -11.81
C SER A 111 7.20 4.01 -11.02
N GLN A 112 6.33 4.20 -10.02
CA GLN A 112 5.79 3.07 -9.26
C GLN A 112 4.72 2.30 -10.04
N MET A 113 3.92 2.96 -10.86
CA MET A 113 3.05 2.27 -11.83
C MET A 113 3.86 1.36 -12.78
N ALA A 114 5.07 1.79 -13.18
CA ALA A 114 5.96 0.97 -14.00
C ALA A 114 6.59 -0.21 -13.23
N ASN A 115 6.88 -0.05 -11.93
CA ASN A 115 7.40 -1.12 -11.07
C ASN A 115 6.35 -2.20 -10.74
N TYR A 116 5.07 -1.83 -10.73
CA TYR A 116 3.94 -2.71 -10.44
C TYR A 116 2.96 -2.74 -11.63
N PRO A 117 3.35 -3.33 -12.77
CA PRO A 117 2.58 -3.27 -14.00
C PRO A 117 1.20 -3.89 -13.81
N GLY A 118 0.15 -3.16 -14.21
CA GLY A 118 -1.25 -3.59 -14.09
C GLY A 118 -1.85 -3.45 -12.70
N ALA A 119 -1.09 -2.97 -11.71
CA ALA A 119 -1.59 -2.77 -10.35
C ALA A 119 -2.47 -1.53 -10.23
N ASN A 120 -3.40 -1.57 -9.25
CA ASN A 120 -4.01 -0.36 -8.70
C ASN A 120 -3.05 0.25 -7.68
N VAL A 121 -2.05 1.02 -8.13
CA VAL A 121 -1.17 1.77 -7.21
C VAL A 121 -1.93 2.98 -6.67
N LEU A 122 -2.04 3.09 -5.34
CA LEU A 122 -2.71 4.21 -4.68
C LEU A 122 -1.72 5.34 -4.42
N ALA A 123 -2.14 6.59 -4.65
CA ALA A 123 -1.39 7.75 -4.19
C ALA A 123 -1.42 7.81 -2.65
N SER A 124 -0.45 8.49 -2.05
CA SER A 124 -0.39 8.60 -0.60
C SER A 124 0.33 9.83 -0.07
N PHE A 125 -0.05 10.18 1.15
CA PHE A 125 0.62 11.18 1.95
C PHE A 125 0.67 10.72 3.41
N SER A 126 1.41 11.45 4.23
CA SER A 126 1.43 11.23 5.67
C SER A 126 1.16 12.54 6.37
N THR A 127 0.20 12.56 7.29
CA THR A 127 -0.08 13.76 8.08
C THR A 127 1.01 14.05 9.11
N GLY A 128 1.92 13.11 9.37
CA GLY A 128 3.12 13.32 10.19
C GLY A 128 4.19 14.17 9.49
N ASN A 129 4.02 14.48 8.21
CA ASN A 129 4.89 15.38 7.47
C ASN A 129 4.50 16.86 7.65
N GLU A 130 5.41 17.74 7.26
CA GLU A 130 5.20 19.18 7.14
C GLU A 130 3.99 19.51 6.25
N VAL A 131 3.18 20.52 6.63
CA VAL A 131 1.98 20.98 5.90
C VAL A 131 2.26 21.19 4.42
N ASN A 132 3.33 21.91 4.07
CA ASN A 132 3.71 22.17 2.67
C ASN A 132 3.88 20.86 1.87
N ARG A 133 4.47 19.83 2.48
CA ARG A 133 4.65 18.54 1.82
C ARG A 133 3.30 17.84 1.58
N ILE A 134 2.37 17.93 2.52
CA ILE A 134 1.01 17.36 2.38
C ILE A 134 0.27 18.08 1.24
N ASP A 135 0.31 19.41 1.22
CA ASP A 135 -0.32 20.23 0.18
C ASP A 135 0.23 19.89 -1.22
N ILE A 136 1.54 19.69 -1.36
CA ILE A 136 2.16 19.22 -2.62
C ILE A 136 1.59 17.86 -3.04
N CYS A 137 1.44 16.91 -2.10
CA CYS A 137 0.92 15.58 -2.40
C CYS A 137 -0.56 15.63 -2.83
N LEU A 138 -1.39 16.44 -2.16
CA LEU A 138 -2.81 16.60 -2.50
C LEU A 138 -2.98 17.26 -3.88
N ASN A 139 -2.23 18.33 -4.17
CA ASN A 139 -2.21 18.96 -5.49
C ASN A 139 -1.73 17.98 -6.59
N ALA A 140 -0.82 17.07 -6.26
CA ALA A 140 -0.42 16.01 -7.18
C ALA A 140 -1.53 14.96 -7.39
N CYS A 141 -2.30 14.62 -6.36
CA CYS A 141 -3.49 13.78 -6.49
C CYS A 141 -4.52 14.42 -7.42
N GLU A 142 -4.79 15.73 -7.29
CA GLU A 142 -5.65 16.47 -8.25
C GLU A 142 -5.12 16.36 -9.68
N SER A 143 -3.82 16.56 -9.89
CA SER A 143 -3.19 16.43 -11.20
C SER A 143 -3.33 15.03 -11.79
N LEU A 144 -3.14 13.98 -10.98
CA LEU A 144 -3.32 12.59 -11.39
C LEU A 144 -4.79 12.28 -11.69
N ASN A 145 -5.73 12.83 -10.93
CA ASN A 145 -7.16 12.64 -11.13
C ASN A 145 -7.62 13.26 -12.46
N MET A 146 -7.20 14.51 -12.76
CA MET A 146 -7.48 15.17 -14.05
C MET A 146 -6.88 14.42 -15.25
N GLN A 147 -5.80 13.66 -15.05
CA GLN A 147 -5.20 12.81 -16.08
C GLN A 147 -5.89 11.43 -16.22
N GLY A 148 -6.88 11.12 -15.37
CA GLY A 148 -7.53 9.80 -15.31
C GLY A 148 -6.60 8.70 -14.83
N LYS A 149 -5.53 9.03 -14.09
CA LYS A 149 -4.51 8.09 -13.61
C LYS A 149 -4.68 7.67 -12.14
N LEU A 150 -5.48 8.40 -11.37
CA LEU A 150 -5.57 8.20 -9.92
C LEU A 150 -6.46 7.01 -9.58
N ASN A 151 -5.86 5.93 -9.05
CA ASN A 151 -6.61 4.72 -8.63
C ASN A 151 -7.23 4.84 -7.22
N GLY A 152 -6.84 5.85 -6.45
CA GLY A 152 -7.25 6.07 -5.05
C GLY A 152 -6.14 6.72 -4.24
N ILE A 153 -6.44 7.06 -2.98
CA ILE A 153 -5.53 7.74 -2.04
C ILE A 153 -5.58 7.03 -0.67
N PHE A 154 -4.44 6.87 -0.01
CA PHE A 154 -4.39 6.53 1.43
C PHE A 154 -3.51 7.51 2.23
N ASN A 155 -3.76 7.62 3.53
CA ASN A 155 -3.00 8.48 4.45
C ASN A 155 -2.39 7.69 5.62
N TRP A 156 -1.15 8.03 5.98
CA TRP A 156 -0.51 7.59 7.23
C TRP A 156 -0.34 8.76 8.22
N SER A 157 -1.13 8.90 9.29
CA SER A 157 -2.27 8.09 9.70
C SER A 157 -3.30 8.95 10.43
N ALA A 158 -4.47 8.37 10.70
CA ALA A 158 -5.55 9.02 11.44
C ALA A 158 -5.11 9.51 12.83
N ASP A 159 -4.22 8.78 13.53
CA ASP A 159 -3.72 9.16 14.86
C ASP A 159 -3.10 10.56 14.84
N ASN A 160 -2.22 10.81 13.86
CA ASN A 160 -1.58 12.09 13.71
C ASN A 160 -2.58 13.15 13.21
N SER A 161 -3.50 12.77 12.31
CA SER A 161 -4.51 13.69 11.82
C SER A 161 -5.44 14.22 12.90
N LEU A 162 -5.89 13.36 13.82
CA LEU A 162 -6.74 13.73 14.94
C LEU A 162 -6.07 14.76 15.87
N LEU A 163 -4.75 14.67 16.03
CA LEU A 163 -3.97 15.59 16.86
C LEU A 163 -3.73 16.94 16.19
N HIS A 164 -3.47 16.95 14.88
CA HIS A 164 -2.88 18.11 14.22
C HIS A 164 -3.80 18.84 13.24
N ASN A 165 -4.77 18.17 12.63
CA ASN A 165 -5.59 18.77 11.58
C ASN A 165 -7.08 18.43 11.64
N ARG A 166 -7.53 17.58 12.57
CA ARG A 166 -8.94 17.16 12.73
C ARG A 166 -9.56 16.51 11.48
N LEU A 167 -8.77 15.74 10.75
CA LEU A 167 -9.16 15.01 9.53
C LEU A 167 -9.40 15.90 8.29
N ASN A 168 -8.97 17.17 8.32
CA ASN A 168 -9.19 18.10 7.20
C ASN A 168 -8.51 17.62 5.89
N TYR A 169 -7.36 16.95 5.96
CA TYR A 169 -6.68 16.45 4.76
C TYR A 169 -7.35 15.20 4.19
N GLU A 170 -7.95 14.38 5.04
CA GLU A 170 -8.79 13.26 4.63
C GLU A 170 -10.05 13.73 3.93
N GLU A 171 -10.70 14.81 4.40
CA GLU A 171 -11.84 15.42 3.71
C GLU A 171 -11.44 15.90 2.31
N GLN A 172 -10.33 16.63 2.18
CA GLN A 172 -9.80 17.07 0.88
C GLN A 172 -9.48 15.90 -0.06
N ALA A 173 -8.81 14.85 0.45
CA ALA A 173 -8.52 13.67 -0.35
C ALA A 173 -9.79 12.98 -0.87
N GLN A 174 -10.85 12.93 -0.06
CA GLN A 174 -12.16 12.38 -0.48
C GLN A 174 -12.85 13.29 -1.51
N GLU A 175 -12.76 14.61 -1.36
CA GLU A 175 -13.29 15.57 -2.34
C GLU A 175 -12.59 15.44 -3.70
N ILE A 176 -11.27 15.24 -3.73
CA ILE A 176 -10.52 14.98 -4.97
C ILE A 176 -11.07 13.73 -5.68
N LEU A 177 -11.33 12.66 -4.93
CA LEU A 177 -11.81 11.38 -5.49
C LEU A 177 -13.28 11.42 -5.91
N ALA A 178 -14.12 12.19 -5.22
CA ALA A 178 -15.55 12.30 -5.51
C ALA A 178 -15.89 13.42 -6.50
N GLY A 179 -14.92 14.31 -6.79
CA GLY A 179 -15.08 15.44 -7.68
C GLY A 179 -15.34 15.02 -9.13
N PRO A 180 -15.99 15.88 -9.94
CA PRO A 180 -16.18 15.62 -11.36
C PRO A 180 -14.84 15.64 -12.11
N ASN A 181 -14.65 14.66 -13.00
CA ASN A 181 -13.53 14.60 -13.95
C ASN A 181 -13.71 15.59 -15.11
#